data_AF-A0A1D6NAC2-F1
#
_entry.id   AF-A0A1D6NAC2-F1
#
_cell.length_a   1.000
_cell.length_b   1.000
_cell.length_c   1.000
_cell.angle_alpha   90.00
_cell.angle_beta   90.00
_cell.angle_gamma   90.00
#
_symmetry.space_group_name_H-M   'P 1'
#
loop_
_entity.id
_entity.type
_entity.pdbx_description
1 polymer ?
#
loop_
_entity_poly.entity_id
_entity_poly.type
_entity_poly.pdbx_seq_one_letter_code
_entity_poly.pdbx_strand_id
1 'polypeptide(L)'
;MNDDVQSCEMTEEANSKQVPPKLVDYSILFFSVFSVLQKLGSDDRPEVRNSAVRTLFQTLSIHGQKLSKSMWEDCLWLYVFPMLEHVSHLASTSSRDEWQGKELGTRAGKAVHMLIHHSRNTAQKQWDETIVLVLGGIARLLRSFFSYLQQLRKFSSGWVLLLSFIKNSILNGSKEVAIAAINCLQTFVGANCPKGNLESSYVKSVLDIYELVLQTSSNFKNDSTDKVKQEVLRGLGDLYVQAQSLFTGDMYLRLMAIMHLMIKTTLNPTDYDSELGSIPAVQRGILEIIPMLRPTVVLSPMWTHLLLELLCYLNGHEGPLQKNNEQTPDHNSQALVDGAKHALVERSNLNGGGTKLDMVGSGWGILFVEKLVPIIANLFLEAPPNERFSVSPEVIQGLGRCMNTRRDNPRGTLWRISAESFNRVVTDEVRQDNVDCRSDVNSYKLSRARFWKEVADVYETFLVGSCGRVLSSDVPSAEYITADEALEMSVLTVFGDDILKLQKDAPVEVLQRLVNCLDHCASRTGSLPVQTVGLLPLHCSRFSLSCLQMMFSLCRRTSFA
;
A
#
# COMPACT_ATOMS: atom_id res chain seq x y z
N MET A 1 76.60 50.04 -33.52
CA MET A 1 76.60 48.57 -33.65
C MET A 1 75.17 48.19 -34.03
N ASN A 2 74.73 48.61 -35.22
CA ASN A 2 75.04 48.04 -36.54
C ASN A 2 74.16 46.80 -36.76
N ASP A 3 73.13 46.89 -37.61
CA ASP A 3 73.18 46.67 -39.08
C ASP A 3 73.47 45.18 -39.35
N ASP A 4 72.72 44.35 -40.09
CA ASP A 4 71.77 44.52 -41.22
C ASP A 4 70.79 43.29 -41.24
N VAL A 5 69.74 43.09 -42.08
CA VAL A 5 69.27 43.75 -43.31
C VAL A 5 67.73 43.56 -43.54
N GLN A 6 67.18 44.31 -44.51
CA GLN A 6 66.00 44.14 -45.38
C GLN A 6 65.52 42.69 -45.75
N SER A 7 64.31 42.41 -46.27
CA SER A 7 63.12 43.21 -46.68
C SER A 7 61.93 42.28 -47.01
N CYS A 8 60.67 42.71 -46.80
CA CYS A 8 59.69 42.82 -47.91
C CYS A 8 58.37 43.52 -47.49
N GLU A 9 58.10 44.65 -48.17
CA GLU A 9 56.81 45.19 -48.61
C GLU A 9 55.54 45.09 -47.73
N MET A 10 55.05 46.26 -47.29
CA MET A 10 53.62 46.49 -47.11
C MET A 10 52.96 46.64 -48.49
N THR A 11 51.79 46.03 -48.69
CA THR A 11 50.77 46.56 -49.62
C THR A 11 49.44 46.65 -48.90
N GLU A 12 48.77 47.78 -49.08
CA GLU A 12 47.57 48.16 -48.32
C GLU A 12 46.30 47.43 -48.77
N GLU A 13 45.38 47.40 -47.82
CA GLU A 13 43.98 46.98 -47.88
C GLU A 13 43.28 47.00 -49.25
N ALA A 14 42.89 45.82 -49.73
CA ALA A 14 41.83 45.63 -50.71
C ALA A 14 40.65 44.85 -50.10
N ASN A 15 39.85 45.56 -49.31
CA ASN A 15 38.45 45.30 -48.91
C ASN A 15 37.81 43.99 -49.44
N SER A 16 38.09 42.86 -48.76
CA SER A 16 37.24 41.67 -48.85
C SER A 16 36.20 41.73 -47.73
N LYS A 17 34.95 42.03 -48.10
CA LYS A 17 33.82 41.95 -47.18
C LYS A 17 33.68 40.51 -46.68
N GLN A 18 34.18 40.23 -45.48
CA GLN A 18 33.82 39.02 -44.75
C GLN A 18 32.31 39.05 -44.50
N VAL A 19 31.56 38.35 -45.35
CA VAL A 19 30.18 37.98 -45.07
C VAL A 19 30.21 37.23 -43.73
N PRO A 20 29.50 37.71 -42.68
CA PRO A 20 29.50 37.01 -41.41
C PRO A 20 29.01 35.57 -41.67
N PRO A 21 29.64 34.55 -41.07
CA PRO A 21 29.25 33.16 -41.30
C PRO A 21 27.76 33.05 -41.01
N LYS A 22 26.98 32.57 -42.01
CA LYS A 22 25.52 32.45 -41.89
C LYS A 22 25.20 31.77 -40.57
N LEU A 23 24.62 32.53 -39.64
CA LEU A 23 24.22 32.01 -38.35
C LEU A 23 23.17 30.94 -38.61
N VAL A 24 23.57 29.67 -38.56
CA VAL A 24 22.66 28.55 -38.75
C VAL A 24 21.67 28.63 -37.61
N ASP A 25 20.40 28.86 -37.95
CA ASP A 25 19.34 28.82 -36.95
C ASP A 25 19.17 27.37 -36.49
N TYR A 26 19.85 27.06 -35.39
CA TYR A 26 19.80 25.75 -34.75
C TYR A 26 18.35 25.36 -34.37
N SER A 27 17.45 26.33 -34.15
CA SER A 27 16.05 26.08 -33.88
C SER A 27 15.35 25.47 -35.09
N ILE A 28 15.57 26.02 -36.29
CA ILE A 28 15.03 25.47 -37.55
C ILE A 28 15.58 24.06 -37.80
N LEU A 29 16.86 23.81 -37.49
CA LEU A 29 17.46 22.48 -37.64
C LEU A 29 16.84 21.46 -36.66
N PHE A 30 16.67 21.83 -35.38
CA PHE A 30 16.02 20.97 -34.39
C PHE A 30 14.58 20.64 -34.79
N PHE A 31 13.77 21.64 -35.19
CA PHE A 31 12.39 21.42 -35.64
C PHE A 31 12.31 20.56 -36.91
N SER A 32 13.26 20.72 -37.84
CA SER A 32 13.35 19.86 -39.03
C SER A 32 13.61 18.40 -38.66
N VAL A 33 14.57 18.16 -37.75
CA VAL A 33 14.89 16.81 -37.25
C VAL A 33 13.71 16.22 -36.46
N PHE A 34 13.07 17.00 -35.58
CA PHE A 34 11.92 16.53 -34.80
C PHE A 34 10.71 16.20 -35.68
N SER A 35 10.45 16.97 -36.74
CA SER A 35 9.41 16.67 -37.73
C SER A 35 9.67 15.36 -38.48
N VAL A 36 10.92 15.08 -38.87
CA VAL A 36 11.29 13.80 -39.51
C VAL A 36 11.15 12.63 -38.53
N LEU A 37 11.66 12.77 -37.30
CA LEU A 37 11.56 11.73 -36.27
C LEU A 37 10.12 11.45 -35.86
N GLN A 38 9.26 12.48 -35.81
CA GLN A 38 7.82 12.30 -35.55
C GLN A 38 7.14 11.47 -36.64
N LYS A 39 7.39 11.80 -37.92
CA LYS A 39 6.86 11.03 -39.06
C LYS A 39 7.33 9.58 -39.03
N LEU A 40 8.62 9.35 -38.78
CA LEU A 40 9.19 8.01 -38.65
C LEU A 40 8.65 7.24 -37.43
N GLY A 41 8.20 7.93 -36.38
CA GLY A 41 7.51 7.32 -35.23
C GLY A 41 6.18 6.64 -35.58
N SER A 42 5.66 6.85 -36.79
CA SER A 42 4.45 6.21 -37.33
C SER A 42 4.75 5.19 -38.44
N ASP A 43 6.01 4.78 -38.63
CA ASP A 43 6.42 3.80 -39.65
C ASP A 43 5.93 2.37 -39.29
N ASP A 44 5.43 1.64 -40.29
CA ASP A 44 4.93 0.27 -40.15
C ASP A 44 5.96 -0.72 -39.58
N ARG A 45 7.26 -0.44 -39.73
CA ARG A 45 8.35 -1.31 -39.26
C ARG A 45 8.72 -0.96 -37.81
N PRO A 46 8.56 -1.89 -36.84
CA PRO A 46 8.78 -1.61 -35.41
C PRO A 46 10.15 -1.01 -35.11
N GLU A 47 11.22 -1.53 -35.71
CA GLU A 47 12.58 -1.04 -35.47
C GLU A 47 12.80 0.40 -35.96
N VAL A 48 12.11 0.83 -37.03
CA VAL A 48 12.21 2.20 -37.55
C VAL A 48 11.51 3.17 -36.61
N ARG A 49 10.24 2.91 -36.26
CA ARG A 49 9.48 3.76 -35.33
C ARG A 49 10.08 3.78 -33.93
N ASN A 50 10.46 2.63 -33.38
CA ASN A 50 11.02 2.55 -32.04
C ASN A 50 12.39 3.24 -31.95
N SER A 51 13.21 3.18 -33.02
CA SER A 51 14.43 3.98 -33.13
C SER A 51 14.12 5.47 -33.15
N ALA A 52 13.22 5.93 -34.04
CA ALA A 52 12.87 7.34 -34.17
C ALA A 52 12.30 7.96 -32.87
N VAL A 53 11.41 7.24 -32.18
CA VAL A 53 10.87 7.63 -30.86
C VAL A 53 12.00 7.74 -29.83
N ARG A 54 12.87 6.72 -29.73
CA ARG A 54 14.01 6.73 -28.78
C ARG A 54 14.93 7.92 -29.06
N THR A 55 15.29 8.15 -30.32
CA THR A 55 16.13 9.29 -30.75
C THR A 55 15.48 10.62 -30.38
N LEU A 56 14.21 10.85 -30.70
CA LEU A 56 13.52 12.12 -30.39
C LEU A 56 13.61 12.45 -28.89
N PHE A 57 13.19 11.53 -28.03
CA PHE A 57 13.20 11.74 -26.59
C PHE A 57 14.62 11.80 -26.01
N GLN A 58 15.60 11.11 -26.61
CA GLN A 58 17.00 11.20 -26.22
C GLN A 58 17.62 12.56 -26.60
N THR A 59 17.37 13.06 -27.80
CA THR A 59 17.81 14.39 -28.25
C THR A 59 17.22 15.49 -27.37
N LEU A 60 15.91 15.42 -27.06
CA LEU A 60 15.27 16.32 -26.09
C LEU A 60 15.87 16.19 -24.68
N SER A 61 16.20 14.98 -24.24
CA SER A 61 16.81 14.74 -22.91
C SER A 61 18.22 15.34 -22.80
N ILE A 62 19.05 15.22 -23.83
CA ILE A 62 20.46 15.66 -23.83
C ILE A 62 20.59 17.16 -24.13
N HIS A 63 19.79 17.68 -25.05
CA HIS A 63 19.91 19.07 -25.52
C HIS A 63 18.82 20.01 -25.01
N GLY A 64 17.86 19.51 -24.22
CA GLY A 64 16.73 20.30 -23.70
C GLY A 64 17.11 21.56 -22.93
N GLN A 65 18.28 21.60 -22.28
CA GLN A 65 18.79 22.79 -21.59
C GLN A 65 19.17 23.94 -22.55
N LYS A 66 19.33 23.66 -23.85
CA LYS A 66 19.64 24.65 -24.90
C LYS A 66 18.38 25.22 -25.56
N LEU A 67 17.20 24.68 -25.27
CA LEU A 67 15.93 25.10 -25.88
C LEU A 67 15.34 26.28 -25.10
N SER A 68 14.83 27.28 -25.81
CA SER A 68 14.10 28.41 -25.21
C SER A 68 12.70 28.01 -24.76
N LYS A 69 12.00 28.89 -24.02
CA LYS A 69 10.62 28.63 -23.55
C LYS A 69 9.66 28.40 -24.72
N SER A 70 9.76 29.19 -25.79
CA SER A 70 8.93 29.00 -26.99
C SER A 70 9.26 27.69 -27.69
N MET A 71 10.55 27.36 -27.85
CA MET A 71 10.94 26.08 -28.44
C MET A 71 10.45 24.88 -27.63
N TRP A 72 10.43 24.96 -26.30
CA TRP A 72 9.86 23.90 -25.46
C TRP A 72 8.34 23.79 -25.60
N GLU A 73 7.61 24.91 -25.69
CA GLU A 73 6.17 24.89 -25.99
C GLU A 73 5.92 24.23 -27.36
N ASP A 74 6.62 24.67 -28.41
CA ASP A 74 6.50 24.07 -29.75
C ASP A 74 6.89 22.59 -29.75
N CYS A 75 7.93 22.19 -29.01
CA CYS A 75 8.34 20.79 -28.91
C CYS A 75 7.26 19.90 -28.29
N LEU A 76 6.62 20.37 -27.23
CA LEU A 76 5.53 19.63 -26.57
C LEU A 76 4.29 19.56 -27.46
N TRP A 77 3.87 20.68 -28.04
CA TRP A 77 2.59 20.81 -28.74
C TRP A 77 2.62 20.33 -30.20
N LEU A 78 3.75 20.40 -30.89
CA LEU A 78 3.86 19.99 -32.29
C LEU A 78 4.39 18.56 -32.44
N TYR A 79 5.24 18.07 -31.52
CA TYR A 79 5.88 16.76 -31.65
C TYR A 79 5.50 15.77 -30.54
N VAL A 80 5.68 16.10 -29.26
CA VAL A 80 5.53 15.12 -28.16
C VAL A 80 4.08 14.67 -27.95
N PHE A 81 3.14 15.59 -27.73
CA PHE A 81 1.74 15.21 -27.53
C PHE A 81 1.08 14.64 -28.80
N PRO A 82 1.29 15.19 -30.01
CA PRO A 82 0.73 14.59 -31.22
C PRO A 82 1.35 13.22 -31.55
N MET A 83 2.61 12.96 -31.20
CA MET A 83 3.19 11.61 -31.30
C MET A 83 2.48 10.62 -30.38
N LEU A 84 2.22 11.00 -29.12
CA LEU A 84 1.51 10.17 -28.14
C LEU A 84 0.10 9.82 -28.64
N GLU A 85 -0.63 10.82 -29.13
CA GLU A 85 -1.97 10.66 -29.72
C GLU A 85 -1.96 9.77 -30.97
N HIS A 86 -1.07 10.04 -31.93
CA HIS A 86 -0.99 9.30 -33.19
C HIS A 86 -0.61 7.82 -32.98
N VAL A 87 0.43 7.54 -32.19
CA VAL A 87 0.85 6.17 -31.89
C VAL A 87 -0.25 5.41 -31.15
N SER A 88 -0.97 6.05 -30.24
CA SER A 88 -2.10 5.44 -29.55
C SER A 88 -3.30 5.18 -30.46
N HIS A 89 -3.57 6.07 -31.42
CA HIS A 89 -4.61 5.85 -32.42
C HIS A 89 -4.26 4.63 -33.27
N LEU A 90 -3.05 4.59 -33.86
CA LEU A 90 -2.58 3.46 -34.66
C LEU A 90 -2.64 2.14 -33.90
N ALA A 91 -2.25 2.14 -32.63
CA ALA A 91 -2.42 0.99 -31.74
C ALA A 91 -3.89 0.55 -31.69
N SER A 92 -4.80 1.44 -31.29
CA SER A 92 -6.24 1.14 -31.13
C SER A 92 -6.95 0.67 -32.40
N THR A 93 -6.46 1.06 -33.59
CA THR A 93 -6.98 0.65 -34.90
C THR A 93 -6.29 -0.57 -35.49
N SER A 94 -5.20 -1.05 -34.89
CA SER A 94 -4.40 -2.16 -35.44
C SER A 94 -5.02 -3.53 -35.16
N SER A 95 -4.73 -4.50 -36.04
CA SER A 95 -5.28 -5.85 -35.87
C SER A 95 -4.73 -6.54 -34.61
N ARG A 96 -5.64 -7.24 -33.93
CA ARG A 96 -5.40 -8.14 -32.81
C ARG A 96 -5.21 -9.60 -33.25
N ASP A 97 -5.28 -9.87 -34.56
CA ASP A 97 -5.08 -11.20 -35.12
C ASP A 97 -3.63 -11.66 -34.89
N GLU A 98 -3.47 -12.94 -34.56
CA GLU A 98 -2.15 -13.53 -34.39
C GLU A 98 -1.50 -13.81 -35.75
N TRP A 99 -0.40 -13.11 -36.01
CA TRP A 99 0.35 -13.16 -37.25
C TRP A 99 1.15 -14.47 -37.31
N GLN A 100 0.48 -15.54 -37.72
CA GLN A 100 1.09 -16.83 -38.00
C GLN A 100 2.26 -16.63 -38.98
N GLY A 101 3.49 -16.83 -38.48
CA GLY A 101 4.70 -16.40 -39.15
C GLY A 101 4.78 -16.91 -40.59
N LYS A 102 5.12 -16.01 -41.52
CA LYS A 102 5.26 -16.32 -42.95
C LYS A 102 6.01 -17.64 -43.14
N GLU A 103 5.42 -18.54 -43.92
CA GLU A 103 6.09 -19.78 -44.31
C GLU A 103 7.37 -19.43 -45.07
N LEU A 104 8.52 -19.82 -44.51
CA LEU A 104 9.85 -19.57 -45.06
C LEU A 104 10.25 -20.61 -46.12
N GLY A 105 9.49 -21.70 -46.21
CA GLY A 105 9.67 -22.82 -47.14
C GLY A 105 9.38 -24.15 -46.46
N THR A 106 9.48 -25.26 -47.20
CA THR A 106 9.29 -26.60 -46.67
C THR A 106 10.62 -27.31 -46.42
N ARG A 107 10.75 -27.99 -45.27
CA ARG A 107 11.88 -28.86 -44.93
C ARG A 107 11.36 -30.25 -44.62
N ALA A 108 11.82 -31.26 -45.36
CA ALA A 108 11.35 -32.65 -45.28
C ALA A 108 9.80 -32.78 -45.32
N GLY A 109 9.16 -32.03 -46.24
CA GLY A 109 7.70 -32.06 -46.43
C GLY A 109 6.87 -31.31 -45.37
N LYS A 110 7.49 -30.67 -44.37
CA LYS A 110 6.81 -29.83 -43.38
C LYS A 110 7.07 -28.35 -43.63
N ALA A 111 6.03 -27.53 -43.54
CA ALA A 111 6.12 -26.08 -43.59
C ALA A 111 6.99 -25.55 -42.43
N VAL A 112 7.99 -24.74 -42.74
CA VAL A 112 8.83 -24.04 -41.75
C VAL A 112 8.34 -22.61 -41.64
N HIS A 113 7.59 -22.33 -40.58
CA HIS A 113 7.14 -20.98 -40.27
C HIS A 113 8.22 -20.18 -39.56
N MET A 114 8.22 -18.86 -39.79
CA MET A 114 9.03 -17.94 -39.00
C MET A 114 8.60 -18.01 -37.52
N LEU A 115 9.52 -18.42 -36.64
CA LEU A 115 9.30 -18.46 -35.20
C LEU A 115 9.17 -17.03 -34.62
N ILE A 116 7.93 -16.58 -34.47
CA ILE A 116 7.60 -15.32 -33.80
C ILE A 116 7.36 -15.60 -32.32
N HIS A 117 8.03 -14.85 -31.46
CA HIS A 117 7.84 -14.96 -30.02
C HIS A 117 6.41 -14.51 -29.65
N HIS A 118 5.66 -15.31 -28.88
CA HIS A 118 4.24 -15.10 -28.57
C HIS A 118 3.91 -13.69 -27.97
N SER A 119 4.91 -13.00 -27.42
CA SER A 119 4.82 -11.61 -26.94
C SER A 119 4.75 -10.54 -28.05
N ARG A 120 5.02 -10.87 -29.32
CA ARG A 120 5.02 -9.95 -30.47
C ARG A 120 4.06 -10.37 -31.60
N ASN A 121 3.12 -11.27 -31.27
CA ASN A 121 2.31 -12.00 -32.25
C ASN A 121 1.21 -11.17 -32.95
N THR A 122 0.96 -9.90 -32.55
CA THR A 122 -0.11 -9.07 -33.13
C THR A 122 0.43 -7.68 -33.46
N ALA A 123 -0.20 -6.98 -34.42
CA ALA A 123 0.18 -5.59 -34.74
C ALA A 123 0.00 -4.69 -33.50
N GLN A 124 -1.10 -4.87 -32.75
CA GLN A 124 -1.35 -4.20 -31.47
C GLN A 124 -0.17 -4.31 -30.50
N LYS A 125 0.34 -5.52 -30.22
CA LYS A 125 1.46 -5.74 -29.28
C LYS A 125 2.73 -4.98 -29.71
N GLN A 126 2.95 -4.76 -31.00
CA GLN A 126 4.09 -4.00 -31.51
C GLN A 126 3.89 -2.48 -31.46
N TRP A 127 2.65 -1.99 -31.50
CA TRP A 127 2.34 -0.58 -31.25
C TRP A 127 2.33 -0.25 -29.76
N ASP A 128 1.90 -1.21 -28.91
CA ASP A 128 2.03 -1.13 -27.46
C ASP A 128 3.50 -0.95 -27.03
N GLU A 129 4.44 -1.70 -27.64
CA GLU A 129 5.89 -1.49 -27.43
C GLU A 129 6.31 -0.04 -27.77
N THR A 130 5.74 0.55 -28.82
CA THR A 130 5.98 1.96 -29.18
C THR A 130 5.37 2.93 -28.17
N ILE A 131 4.13 2.71 -27.69
CA ILE A 131 3.50 3.54 -26.64
C ILE A 131 4.36 3.54 -25.37
N VAL A 132 4.84 2.36 -24.94
CA VAL A 132 5.73 2.22 -23.77
C VAL A 132 7.00 3.08 -23.93
N LEU A 133 7.57 3.15 -25.14
CA LEU A 133 8.73 4.01 -25.42
C LEU A 133 8.40 5.50 -25.39
N VAL A 134 7.21 5.91 -25.85
CA VAL A 134 6.77 7.32 -25.77
C VAL A 134 6.53 7.70 -24.30
N LEU A 135 5.82 6.89 -23.52
CA LEU A 135 5.59 7.12 -22.09
C LEU A 135 6.91 7.18 -21.29
N GLY A 136 7.83 6.23 -21.52
CA GLY A 136 9.18 6.26 -20.94
C GLY A 136 10.04 7.42 -21.47
N GLY A 137 9.70 8.01 -22.61
CA GLY A 137 10.21 9.28 -23.11
C GLY A 137 9.73 10.46 -22.26
N ILE A 138 8.41 10.62 -22.15
CA ILE A 138 7.76 11.69 -21.39
C ILE A 138 8.20 11.66 -19.92
N ALA A 139 8.24 10.48 -19.29
CA ALA A 139 8.71 10.30 -17.92
C ALA A 139 10.13 10.85 -17.70
N ARG A 140 11.05 10.64 -18.66
CA ARG A 140 12.41 11.21 -18.60
C ARG A 140 12.41 12.73 -18.74
N LEU A 141 11.58 13.30 -19.61
CA LEU A 141 11.46 14.76 -19.76
C LEU A 141 10.92 15.40 -18.48
N LEU A 142 9.86 14.83 -17.88
CA LEU A 142 9.31 15.29 -16.60
C LEU A 142 10.34 15.18 -15.46
N ARG A 143 11.08 14.07 -15.35
CA ARG A 143 12.15 13.94 -14.33
C ARG A 143 13.23 15.01 -14.43
N SER A 144 13.65 15.34 -15.64
CA SER A 144 14.81 16.22 -15.89
C SER A 144 14.45 17.71 -16.03
N PHE A 145 13.25 18.05 -16.50
CA PHE A 145 12.90 19.42 -16.90
C PHE A 145 11.65 19.99 -16.22
N PHE A 146 10.90 19.23 -15.40
CA PHE A 146 9.61 19.69 -14.87
C PHE A 146 9.63 21.08 -14.22
N SER A 147 10.67 21.43 -13.45
CA SER A 147 10.82 22.76 -12.82
C SER A 147 10.83 23.93 -13.82
N TYR A 148 11.23 23.67 -15.07
CA TYR A 148 11.16 24.59 -16.20
C TYR A 148 9.84 24.44 -16.96
N LEU A 149 9.41 23.21 -17.25
CA LEU A 149 8.19 22.93 -18.01
C LEU A 149 6.93 23.50 -17.33
N GLN A 150 6.84 23.45 -16.00
CA GLN A 150 5.72 24.02 -15.24
C GLN A 150 5.57 25.55 -15.40
N GLN A 151 6.60 26.25 -15.91
CA GLN A 151 6.57 27.69 -16.17
C GLN A 151 6.14 28.06 -17.59
N LEU A 152 5.80 27.07 -18.43
CA LEU A 152 5.34 27.30 -19.80
C LEU A 152 3.83 27.58 -19.79
N ARG A 153 3.38 28.53 -20.61
CA ARG A 153 2.01 29.10 -20.54
C ARG A 153 0.92 28.06 -20.75
N LYS A 154 1.20 27.05 -21.57
CA LYS A 154 0.26 25.97 -21.91
C LYS A 154 0.52 24.67 -21.15
N PHE A 155 1.47 24.62 -20.20
CA PHE A 155 1.85 23.35 -19.57
C PHE A 155 0.70 22.70 -18.78
N SER A 156 -0.13 23.49 -18.10
CA SER A 156 -1.31 22.99 -17.40
C SER A 156 -2.27 22.23 -18.31
N SER A 157 -2.55 22.74 -19.52
CA SER A 157 -3.34 22.04 -20.54
C SER A 157 -2.67 20.74 -21.00
N GLY A 158 -1.35 20.77 -21.22
CA GLY A 158 -0.57 19.58 -21.57
C GLY A 158 -0.56 18.51 -20.46
N TRP A 159 -0.54 18.93 -19.20
CA TRP A 159 -0.64 18.05 -18.04
C TRP A 159 -2.00 17.35 -17.97
N VAL A 160 -3.10 18.07 -18.18
CA VAL A 160 -4.46 17.49 -18.22
C VAL A 160 -4.59 16.48 -19.37
N LEU A 161 -4.06 16.78 -20.55
CA LEU A 161 -4.03 15.84 -21.69
C LEU A 161 -3.22 14.58 -21.35
N LEU A 162 -2.04 14.73 -20.73
CA LEU A 162 -1.22 13.61 -20.31
C LEU A 162 -1.91 12.74 -19.25
N LEU A 163 -2.57 13.33 -18.25
CA LEU A 163 -3.32 12.56 -17.25
C LEU A 163 -4.52 11.84 -17.85
N SER A 164 -5.24 12.46 -18.80
CA SER A 164 -6.31 11.80 -19.55
C SER A 164 -5.79 10.58 -20.34
N PHE A 165 -4.63 10.74 -20.98
CA PHE A 165 -3.95 9.66 -21.68
C PHE A 165 -3.54 8.52 -20.74
N ILE A 166 -2.90 8.85 -19.62
CA ILE A 166 -2.44 7.89 -18.60
C ILE A 166 -3.63 7.13 -18.01
N LYS A 167 -4.72 7.83 -17.64
CA LYS A 167 -5.98 7.21 -17.20
C LYS A 167 -6.48 6.17 -18.20
N ASN A 168 -6.61 6.56 -19.46
CA ASN A 168 -7.11 5.66 -20.51
C ASN A 168 -6.15 4.49 -20.77
N SER A 169 -4.84 4.71 -20.67
CA SER A 169 -3.80 3.69 -20.79
C SER A 169 -3.88 2.64 -19.67
N ILE A 170 -4.19 3.06 -18.45
CA ILE A 170 -4.31 2.15 -17.29
C ILE A 170 -5.63 1.38 -17.32
N LEU A 171 -6.74 2.00 -17.74
CA LEU A 171 -8.06 1.37 -17.77
C LEU A 171 -8.29 0.46 -18.98
N ASN A 172 -7.81 0.87 -20.16
CA ASN A 172 -8.17 0.25 -21.44
C ASN A 172 -6.96 -0.28 -22.24
N GLY A 173 -5.72 0.02 -21.82
CA GLY A 173 -4.51 -0.45 -22.48
C GLY A 173 -4.16 -1.91 -22.16
N SER A 174 -3.15 -2.43 -22.84
CA SER A 174 -2.53 -3.71 -22.46
C SER A 174 -1.78 -3.59 -21.14
N LYS A 175 -1.45 -4.74 -20.53
CA LYS A 175 -0.73 -4.84 -19.24
C LYS A 175 0.57 -4.04 -19.25
N GLU A 176 1.31 -4.11 -20.36
CA GLU A 176 2.57 -3.42 -20.59
C GLU A 176 2.38 -1.90 -20.69
N VAL A 177 1.36 -1.44 -21.41
CA VAL A 177 1.01 -0.02 -21.56
C VAL A 177 0.51 0.57 -20.24
N ALA A 178 -0.35 -0.15 -19.51
CA ALA A 178 -0.84 0.25 -18.19
C ALA A 178 0.32 0.40 -17.18
N ILE A 179 1.22 -0.59 -17.11
CA ILE A 179 2.40 -0.52 -16.26
C ILE A 179 3.32 0.64 -16.67
N ALA A 180 3.53 0.90 -17.96
CA ALA A 180 4.33 2.05 -18.42
C ALA A 180 3.68 3.41 -18.06
N ALA A 181 2.36 3.49 -18.07
CA ALA A 181 1.61 4.69 -17.68
C ALA A 181 1.71 4.95 -16.17
N ILE A 182 1.65 3.91 -15.33
CA ILE A 182 1.87 4.02 -13.87
C ILE A 182 3.33 4.42 -13.57
N ASN A 183 4.29 3.78 -14.23
CA ASN A 183 5.72 4.12 -14.15
C ASN A 183 6.01 5.58 -14.55
N CYS A 184 5.25 6.14 -15.49
CA CYS A 184 5.35 7.56 -15.86
C CYS A 184 4.97 8.47 -14.68
N LEU A 185 3.89 8.16 -13.95
CA LEU A 185 3.48 8.88 -12.75
C LEU A 185 4.47 8.67 -11.59
N GLN A 186 4.87 7.43 -11.30
CA GLN A 186 5.87 7.13 -10.26
C GLN A 186 7.21 7.85 -10.52
N THR A 187 7.67 7.85 -11.78
CA THR A 187 8.89 8.58 -12.18
C THR A 187 8.74 10.09 -11.98
N PHE A 188 7.58 10.66 -12.31
CA PHE A 188 7.31 12.07 -12.09
C PHE A 188 7.32 12.42 -10.59
N VAL A 189 6.61 11.63 -9.77
CA VAL A 189 6.47 11.78 -8.32
C VAL A 189 7.84 11.68 -7.63
N GLY A 190 8.53 10.55 -7.76
CA GLY A 190 9.82 10.31 -7.11
C GLY A 190 10.92 11.26 -7.58
N ALA A 191 10.80 11.84 -8.78
CA ALA A 191 11.73 12.84 -9.26
C ALA A 191 11.46 14.26 -8.77
N ASN A 192 10.22 14.62 -8.41
CA ASN A 192 9.83 16.03 -8.22
C ASN A 192 9.24 16.35 -6.85
N CYS A 193 8.53 15.43 -6.19
CA CYS A 193 8.03 15.66 -4.82
C CYS A 193 9.18 15.89 -3.82
N PRO A 194 10.28 15.10 -3.80
CA PRO A 194 11.38 15.30 -2.85
C PRO A 194 12.16 16.62 -3.07
N LYS A 195 12.00 17.28 -4.22
CA LYS A 195 12.65 18.57 -4.50
C LYS A 195 11.94 19.76 -3.82
N GLY A 196 10.78 19.56 -3.18
CA GLY A 196 10.02 20.60 -2.46
C GLY A 196 9.38 21.69 -3.30
N ASN A 197 9.66 21.73 -4.61
CA ASN A 197 9.20 22.77 -5.55
C ASN A 197 7.91 22.40 -6.32
N LEU A 198 7.12 21.45 -5.80
CA LEU A 198 5.93 20.93 -6.47
C LEU A 198 4.66 21.46 -5.78
N GLU A 199 3.74 21.99 -6.58
CA GLU A 199 2.42 22.42 -6.09
C GLU A 199 1.54 21.21 -5.71
N SER A 200 0.79 21.32 -4.61
CA SER A 200 -0.10 20.25 -4.12
C SER A 200 -1.15 19.80 -5.15
N SER A 201 -1.56 20.69 -6.07
CA SER A 201 -2.49 20.36 -7.18
C SER A 201 -1.97 19.22 -8.07
N TYR A 202 -0.66 19.13 -8.33
CA TYR A 202 -0.07 18.03 -9.07
C TYR A 202 -0.19 16.71 -8.30
N VAL A 203 0.15 16.71 -7.00
CA VAL A 203 0.04 15.52 -6.12
C VAL A 203 -1.41 15.05 -6.05
N LYS A 204 -2.36 15.97 -5.87
CA LYS A 204 -3.80 15.69 -5.89
C LYS A 204 -4.23 15.09 -7.23
N SER A 205 -3.77 15.64 -8.36
CA SER A 205 -4.13 15.11 -9.68
C SER A 205 -3.60 13.69 -9.94
N VAL A 206 -2.47 13.28 -9.33
CA VAL A 206 -1.98 11.89 -9.37
C VAL A 206 -2.84 10.99 -8.47
N LEU A 207 -3.20 11.47 -7.27
CA LEU A 207 -4.10 10.76 -6.35
C LEU A 207 -5.47 10.51 -6.99
N ASP A 208 -6.07 11.52 -7.65
CA ASP A 208 -7.36 11.42 -8.34
C ASP A 208 -7.33 10.35 -9.47
N ILE A 209 -6.19 10.17 -10.17
CA ILE A 209 -6.04 9.09 -11.17
C ILE A 209 -6.00 7.72 -10.50
N TYR A 210 -5.19 7.54 -9.44
CA TYR A 210 -5.10 6.26 -8.75
C TYR A 210 -6.42 5.88 -8.06
N GLU A 211 -7.10 6.83 -7.41
CA GLU A 211 -8.43 6.69 -6.84
C GLU A 211 -9.44 6.17 -7.89
N LEU A 212 -9.54 6.87 -9.03
CA LEU A 212 -10.50 6.53 -10.08
C LEU A 212 -10.21 5.17 -10.74
N VAL A 213 -8.94 4.81 -10.92
CA VAL A 213 -8.56 3.49 -11.47
C VAL A 213 -8.96 2.37 -10.51
N LEU A 214 -8.69 2.52 -9.21
CA LEU A 214 -9.03 1.49 -8.22
C LEU A 214 -10.55 1.36 -8.06
N GLN A 215 -11.30 2.46 -8.07
CA GLN A 215 -12.77 2.46 -8.08
C GLN A 215 -13.34 1.76 -9.33
N THR A 216 -12.83 2.08 -10.53
CA THR A 216 -13.37 1.56 -11.81
C THR A 216 -13.01 0.09 -12.04
N SER A 217 -11.81 -0.34 -11.63
CA SER A 217 -11.30 -1.69 -11.88
C SER A 217 -11.83 -2.78 -10.93
N SER A 218 -12.66 -2.40 -9.95
CA SER A 218 -13.35 -3.34 -9.04
C SER A 218 -14.28 -4.32 -9.78
N ASN A 219 -14.75 -3.95 -10.98
CA ASN A 219 -15.78 -4.68 -11.72
C ASN A 219 -15.26 -5.78 -12.67
N PHE A 220 -13.93 -5.98 -12.81
CA PHE A 220 -13.36 -6.98 -13.71
C PHE A 220 -12.28 -7.83 -13.00
N LYS A 221 -12.46 -9.16 -12.98
CA LYS A 221 -11.48 -10.15 -12.50
C LYS A 221 -10.68 -10.72 -13.68
N ASN A 222 -9.39 -10.40 -13.79
CA ASN A 222 -8.40 -11.15 -14.57
C ASN A 222 -6.98 -10.90 -14.02
N ASP A 223 -6.05 -11.85 -14.22
CA ASP A 223 -4.67 -11.78 -13.68
C ASP A 223 -3.88 -10.53 -14.13
N SER A 224 -4.10 -10.07 -15.37
CA SER A 224 -3.51 -8.83 -15.86
C SER A 224 -3.97 -7.60 -15.06
N THR A 225 -5.27 -7.52 -14.73
CA THR A 225 -5.85 -6.43 -13.94
C THR A 225 -5.34 -6.45 -12.50
N ASP A 226 -5.13 -7.62 -11.90
CA ASP A 226 -4.64 -7.70 -10.52
C ASP A 226 -3.18 -7.24 -10.38
N LYS A 227 -2.31 -7.53 -11.37
CA LYS A 227 -0.98 -6.92 -11.41
C LYS A 227 -1.01 -5.40 -11.63
N VAL A 228 -1.94 -4.90 -12.46
CA VAL A 228 -2.13 -3.45 -12.65
C VAL A 228 -2.62 -2.80 -11.34
N LYS A 229 -3.59 -3.39 -10.63
CA LYS A 229 -4.03 -2.95 -9.30
C LYS A 229 -2.88 -2.93 -8.30
N GLN A 230 -2.04 -3.97 -8.27
CA GLN A 230 -0.87 -4.02 -7.39
C GLN A 230 0.12 -2.89 -7.68
N GLU A 231 0.35 -2.56 -8.95
CA GLU A 231 1.26 -1.46 -9.34
C GLU A 231 0.66 -0.08 -9.05
N VAL A 232 -0.65 0.13 -9.24
CA VAL A 232 -1.34 1.37 -8.82
C VAL A 232 -1.28 1.54 -7.30
N LEU A 233 -1.51 0.45 -6.56
CA LEU A 233 -1.36 0.42 -5.11
C LEU A 233 0.09 0.79 -4.71
N ARG A 234 1.11 0.18 -5.32
CA ARG A 234 2.53 0.52 -5.07
C ARG A 234 2.78 2.01 -5.33
N GLY A 235 2.31 2.53 -6.46
CA GLY A 235 2.39 3.95 -6.80
C GLY A 235 1.65 4.88 -5.81
N LEU A 236 0.57 4.42 -5.18
CA LEU A 236 -0.15 5.16 -4.13
C LEU A 236 0.67 5.24 -2.83
N GLY A 237 1.33 4.14 -2.44
CA GLY A 237 2.29 4.13 -1.32
C GLY A 237 3.49 5.05 -1.59
N ASP A 238 4.07 4.97 -2.79
CA ASP A 238 5.17 5.84 -3.22
C ASP A 238 4.73 7.31 -3.26
N LEU A 239 3.52 7.62 -3.75
CA LEU A 239 2.95 8.96 -3.76
C LEU A 239 2.91 9.56 -2.36
N TYR A 240 2.42 8.81 -1.37
CA TYR A 240 2.40 9.26 0.01
C TYR A 240 3.82 9.50 0.55
N VAL A 241 4.72 8.51 0.43
CA VAL A 241 6.10 8.60 0.95
C VAL A 241 6.90 9.76 0.33
N GLN A 242 6.79 9.95 -0.99
CA GLN A 242 7.55 10.99 -1.68
C GLN A 242 6.96 12.39 -1.50
N ALA A 243 5.65 12.51 -1.22
CA ALA A 243 4.94 13.78 -1.10
C ALA A 243 4.42 14.10 0.33
N GLN A 244 4.99 13.47 1.36
CA GLN A 244 4.56 13.60 2.76
C GLN A 244 4.32 15.04 3.25
N SER A 245 5.12 16.02 2.81
CA SER A 245 4.98 17.43 3.17
C SER A 245 3.86 18.19 2.43
N LEU A 246 3.30 17.59 1.37
CA LEU A 246 2.25 18.14 0.51
C LEU A 246 0.88 17.51 0.76
N PHE A 247 0.82 16.45 1.59
CA PHE A 247 -0.42 15.79 1.99
C PHE A 247 -1.16 16.59 3.08
N THR A 248 -2.40 16.95 2.79
CA THR A 248 -3.34 17.51 3.77
C THR A 248 -4.11 16.39 4.48
N GLY A 249 -4.81 16.74 5.57
CA GLY A 249 -5.72 15.80 6.26
C GLY A 249 -6.79 15.21 5.32
N ASP A 250 -7.39 16.02 4.45
CA ASP A 250 -8.34 15.57 3.41
C ASP A 250 -7.72 14.52 2.47
N MET A 251 -6.51 14.77 1.97
CA MET A 251 -5.79 13.82 1.11
C MET A 251 -5.44 12.52 1.85
N TYR A 252 -5.15 12.59 3.16
CA TYR A 252 -4.88 11.42 3.98
C TYR A 252 -6.16 10.60 4.28
N LEU A 253 -7.28 11.27 4.58
CA LEU A 253 -8.59 10.61 4.73
C LEU A 253 -9.02 9.92 3.42
N ARG A 254 -8.85 10.58 2.26
CA ARG A 254 -9.05 9.98 0.93
C ARG A 254 -8.17 8.76 0.70
N LEU A 255 -6.87 8.86 1.03
CA LEU A 255 -5.92 7.74 0.95
C LEU A 255 -6.38 6.53 1.78
N MET A 256 -6.85 6.75 3.01
CA MET A 256 -7.41 5.67 3.84
C MET A 256 -8.73 5.12 3.27
N ALA A 257 -9.60 5.95 2.69
CA ALA A 257 -10.84 5.50 2.06
C ALA A 257 -10.58 4.60 0.83
N ILE A 258 -9.56 4.94 0.03
CA ILE A 258 -9.08 4.09 -1.08
C ILE A 258 -8.57 2.74 -0.53
N MET A 259 -7.77 2.76 0.53
CA MET A 259 -7.27 1.54 1.17
C MET A 259 -8.40 0.68 1.74
N HIS A 260 -9.38 1.27 2.45
CA HIS A 260 -10.56 0.56 2.95
C HIS A 260 -11.35 -0.10 1.81
N LEU A 261 -11.61 0.64 0.72
CA LEU A 261 -12.31 0.11 -0.45
C LEU A 261 -11.55 -1.07 -1.07
N MET A 262 -10.23 -1.00 -1.19
CA MET A 262 -9.41 -2.08 -1.74
C MET A 262 -9.34 -3.30 -0.81
N ILE A 263 -9.27 -3.08 0.50
CA ILE A 263 -9.34 -4.16 1.50
C ILE A 263 -10.71 -4.85 1.41
N LYS A 264 -11.81 -4.09 1.49
CA LYS A 264 -13.19 -4.60 1.41
C LYS A 264 -13.48 -5.36 0.11
N THR A 265 -13.11 -4.80 -1.04
CA THR A 265 -13.33 -5.45 -2.34
C THR A 265 -12.52 -6.73 -2.54
N THR A 266 -11.34 -6.85 -1.90
CA THR A 266 -10.52 -8.08 -1.95
C THR A 266 -10.87 -9.13 -0.88
N LEU A 267 -11.77 -8.81 0.06
CA LEU A 267 -12.17 -9.70 1.16
C LEU A 267 -13.64 -10.15 1.09
N ASN A 268 -14.40 -9.71 0.09
CA ASN A 268 -15.73 -10.26 -0.18
C ASN A 268 -15.62 -11.76 -0.54
N PRO A 269 -16.30 -12.67 0.19
CA PRO A 269 -16.13 -14.11 0.01
C PRO A 269 -16.89 -14.61 -1.22
N THR A 270 -16.26 -14.56 -2.39
CA THR A 270 -16.75 -15.25 -3.61
C THR A 270 -16.15 -16.62 -3.82
N ASP A 271 -15.04 -16.94 -3.14
CA ASP A 271 -14.21 -18.10 -3.44
C ASP A 271 -13.96 -18.91 -2.15
N TYR A 272 -14.70 -20.02 -2.00
CA TYR A 272 -14.61 -20.97 -0.87
C TYR A 272 -13.34 -21.85 -0.91
N ASP A 273 -12.47 -21.68 -1.91
CA ASP A 273 -11.42 -22.65 -2.30
C ASP A 273 -10.02 -22.38 -1.68
N SER A 274 -9.85 -21.39 -0.80
CA SER A 274 -8.51 -21.01 -0.29
C SER A 274 -8.18 -21.51 1.12
N GLU A 275 -8.61 -22.72 1.50
CA GLU A 275 -7.97 -23.43 2.64
C GLU A 275 -6.54 -23.87 2.30
N LEU A 276 -6.15 -23.88 1.02
CA LEU A 276 -4.78 -24.21 0.56
C LEU A 276 -4.16 -23.10 -0.32
N GLY A 277 -3.35 -22.23 0.31
CA GLY A 277 -2.11 -21.74 -0.33
C GLY A 277 -2.11 -20.36 -1.02
N SER A 278 -1.69 -19.36 -0.25
CA SER A 278 -1.13 -18.04 -0.66
C SER A 278 -2.08 -16.83 -0.69
N ILE A 279 -1.51 -15.67 -0.31
CA ILE A 279 -2.20 -14.37 -0.27
C ILE A 279 -2.26 -13.80 -1.71
N PRO A 280 -3.46 -13.46 -2.23
CA PRO A 280 -3.66 -12.83 -3.53
C PRO A 280 -2.76 -11.61 -3.79
N ALA A 281 -2.38 -11.36 -5.05
CA ALA A 281 -1.43 -10.31 -5.41
C ALA A 281 -1.85 -8.90 -4.93
N VAL A 282 -3.15 -8.58 -5.04
CA VAL A 282 -3.70 -7.30 -4.58
C VAL A 282 -3.66 -7.18 -3.05
N GLN A 283 -4.06 -8.22 -2.31
CA GLN A 283 -3.97 -8.28 -0.85
C GLN A 283 -2.50 -8.16 -0.35
N ARG A 284 -1.55 -8.76 -1.09
CA ARG A 284 -0.12 -8.62 -0.81
C ARG A 284 0.36 -7.19 -1.01
N GLY A 285 -0.03 -6.55 -2.12
CA GLY A 285 0.26 -5.13 -2.36
C GLY A 285 -0.26 -4.24 -1.23
N ILE A 286 -1.50 -4.45 -0.79
CA ILE A 286 -2.09 -3.76 0.37
C ILE A 286 -1.22 -3.91 1.63
N LEU A 287 -0.83 -5.14 1.99
CA LEU A 287 0.03 -5.42 3.15
C LEU A 287 1.42 -4.80 3.04
N GLU A 288 1.96 -4.67 1.82
CA GLU A 288 3.25 -4.00 1.55
C GLU A 288 3.18 -2.47 1.74
N ILE A 289 2.00 -1.87 1.58
CA ILE A 289 1.80 -0.41 1.61
C ILE A 289 1.37 0.10 2.98
N ILE A 290 0.56 -0.64 3.73
CA ILE A 290 0.10 -0.21 5.07
C ILE A 290 1.26 0.30 5.96
N PRO A 291 2.44 -0.38 6.04
CA PRO A 291 3.59 0.12 6.80
C PRO A 291 4.22 1.41 6.26
N MET A 292 3.96 1.79 5.00
CA MET A 292 4.42 3.04 4.38
C MET A 292 3.53 4.23 4.73
N LEU A 293 2.27 4.00 5.15
CA LEU A 293 1.26 5.05 5.36
C LEU A 293 1.35 5.77 6.72
N ARG A 294 2.47 5.63 7.43
CA ARG A 294 2.72 6.26 8.75
C ARG A 294 2.47 7.77 8.69
N PRO A 295 1.55 8.34 9.49
CA PRO A 295 1.34 9.78 9.56
C PRO A 295 2.61 10.53 9.96
N THR A 296 2.84 11.69 9.32
CA THR A 296 3.90 12.61 9.70
C THR A 296 3.55 13.34 11.00
N VAL A 297 4.52 14.06 11.59
CA VAL A 297 4.29 14.94 12.76
C VAL A 297 3.19 15.97 12.49
N VAL A 298 3.10 16.49 11.26
CA VAL A 298 2.04 17.44 10.82
C VAL A 298 0.66 16.78 10.77
N LEU A 299 0.61 15.46 10.54
CA LEU A 299 -0.60 14.66 10.46
C LEU A 299 -0.80 13.79 11.71
N SER A 300 -0.23 14.15 12.88
CA SER A 300 -0.30 13.34 14.11
C SER A 300 -1.71 12.78 14.42
N PRO A 301 -2.81 13.57 14.36
CA PRO A 301 -4.16 13.06 14.65
C PRO A 301 -4.65 11.94 13.73
N MET A 302 -3.99 11.73 12.58
CA MET A 302 -4.31 10.66 11.66
C MET A 302 -3.82 9.28 12.15
N TRP A 303 -2.93 9.20 13.16
CA TRP A 303 -2.51 7.92 13.76
C TRP A 303 -3.69 7.17 14.36
N THR A 304 -4.51 7.89 15.13
CA THR A 304 -5.75 7.37 15.72
C THR A 304 -6.70 6.84 14.65
N HIS A 305 -6.86 7.58 13.54
CA HIS A 305 -7.73 7.19 12.43
C HIS A 305 -7.21 5.94 11.70
N LEU A 306 -5.91 5.90 11.36
CA LEU A 306 -5.28 4.77 10.69
C LEU A 306 -5.38 3.49 11.53
N LEU A 307 -5.05 3.57 12.82
CA LEU A 307 -5.08 2.41 13.71
C LEU A 307 -6.51 1.88 13.88
N LEU A 308 -7.49 2.75 14.14
CA LEU A 308 -8.89 2.34 14.28
C LEU A 308 -9.44 1.71 13.00
N GLU A 309 -9.13 2.26 11.82
CA GLU A 309 -9.57 1.71 10.53
C GLU A 309 -8.97 0.32 10.27
N LEU A 310 -7.67 0.11 10.56
CA LEU A 310 -7.04 -1.21 10.45
C LEU A 310 -7.57 -2.22 11.48
N LEU A 311 -7.90 -1.77 12.69
CA LEU A 311 -8.44 -2.62 13.75
C LEU A 311 -9.85 -3.15 13.47
N CYS A 312 -10.59 -2.56 12.54
CA CYS A 312 -11.90 -3.05 12.11
C CYS A 312 -11.80 -4.47 11.51
N TYR A 313 -10.68 -4.77 10.86
CA TYR A 313 -10.39 -6.08 10.30
C TYR A 313 -9.98 -7.14 11.35
N LEU A 314 -9.71 -6.74 12.61
CA LEU A 314 -9.52 -7.66 13.75
C LEU A 314 -10.77 -7.75 14.65
N ASN A 315 -11.43 -6.61 14.87
CA ASN A 315 -12.53 -6.47 15.82
C ASN A 315 -13.93 -6.66 15.19
N GLY A 316 -14.05 -6.71 13.86
CA GLY A 316 -15.34 -6.84 13.18
C GLY A 316 -16.31 -5.67 13.44
N HIS A 317 -15.80 -4.54 13.93
CA HIS A 317 -16.55 -3.30 14.13
C HIS A 317 -16.42 -2.40 12.90
N GLU A 318 -17.39 -1.51 12.70
CA GLU A 318 -17.30 -0.53 11.61
C GLU A 318 -16.28 0.58 11.90
N GLY A 319 -15.51 0.93 10.86
CA GLY A 319 -14.43 1.90 10.93
C GLY A 319 -14.88 3.35 11.02
N PRO A 320 -13.98 4.26 11.42
CA PRO A 320 -14.24 5.70 11.42
C PRO A 320 -14.79 6.19 10.09
N LEU A 321 -14.29 5.68 8.96
CA LEU A 321 -14.74 6.08 7.63
C LEU A 321 -16.15 5.56 7.29
N GLN A 322 -16.56 4.43 7.86
CA GLN A 322 -17.88 3.84 7.64
C GLN A 322 -18.96 4.56 8.47
N LYS A 323 -18.66 4.85 9.76
CA LYS A 323 -19.54 5.61 10.66
C LYS A 323 -19.87 7.02 10.14
N ASN A 324 -18.93 7.67 9.47
CA ASN A 324 -19.16 9.00 8.91
C ASN A 324 -20.15 9.01 7.73
N ASN A 325 -20.33 7.89 7.03
CA ASN A 325 -21.34 7.77 5.96
C ASN A 325 -22.75 7.53 6.51
N GLU A 326 -22.90 7.04 7.75
CA GLU A 326 -24.21 6.85 8.38
C GLU A 326 -24.72 8.10 9.12
N GLN A 327 -23.83 9.03 9.47
CA GLN A 327 -24.14 10.23 10.26
C GLN A 327 -24.56 11.45 9.42
N THR A 328 -25.24 11.25 8.30
CA THR A 328 -26.05 12.31 7.68
C THR A 328 -27.48 12.26 8.23
N PRO A 329 -27.89 13.20 9.11
CA PRO A 329 -29.24 13.18 9.66
C PRO A 329 -30.23 13.72 8.61
N ASP A 330 -31.04 12.82 8.04
CA ASP A 330 -32.19 13.15 7.20
C ASP A 330 -33.27 13.87 8.04
N HIS A 331 -33.10 15.18 8.24
CA HIS A 331 -34.14 16.05 8.77
C HIS A 331 -34.71 16.95 7.66
N ASN A 332 -35.82 16.46 7.09
CA ASN A 332 -36.96 17.18 6.49
C ASN A 332 -37.36 16.66 5.11
N SER A 333 -38.24 15.67 5.11
CA SER A 333 -39.06 15.36 3.94
C SER A 333 -40.22 16.37 3.84
N GLN A 334 -40.26 17.21 2.81
CA GLN A 334 -41.49 17.54 2.08
C GLN A 334 -41.28 18.40 0.82
N ALA A 335 -42.06 18.07 -0.22
CA ALA A 335 -42.42 18.84 -1.41
C ALA A 335 -41.56 18.72 -2.70
N LEU A 336 -42.20 18.08 -3.70
CA LEU A 336 -42.16 18.36 -5.15
C LEU A 336 -41.00 17.82 -6.02
N VAL A 337 -41.14 16.55 -6.43
CA VAL A 337 -41.39 16.10 -7.83
C VAL A 337 -40.82 17.05 -8.92
N ASP A 338 -39.85 16.66 -9.76
CA ASP A 338 -40.01 15.60 -10.78
C ASP A 338 -38.68 15.13 -11.44
N GLY A 339 -38.70 13.94 -12.05
CA GLY A 339 -37.89 13.58 -13.23
C GLY A 339 -36.37 13.31 -13.15
N ALA A 340 -35.96 12.06 -12.80
CA ALA A 340 -34.96 11.26 -13.55
C ALA A 340 -34.78 9.86 -12.93
N LYS A 341 -34.80 8.80 -13.76
CA LYS A 341 -34.58 7.42 -13.32
C LYS A 341 -33.11 7.03 -13.44
N HIS A 342 -32.49 6.56 -12.35
CA HIS A 342 -31.37 5.62 -12.41
C HIS A 342 -31.54 4.55 -11.32
N ALA A 343 -31.23 3.30 -11.66
CA ALA A 343 -31.59 2.14 -10.85
C ALA A 343 -30.67 1.96 -9.64
N LEU A 344 -31.25 1.99 -8.44
CA LEU A 344 -30.63 1.54 -7.20
C LEU A 344 -31.11 0.09 -6.95
N VAL A 345 -30.20 -0.88 -6.91
CA VAL A 345 -30.56 -2.28 -6.68
C VAL A 345 -30.62 -2.57 -5.17
N GLU A 346 -31.86 -2.68 -4.70
CA GLU A 346 -32.39 -3.50 -3.60
C GLU A 346 -31.64 -3.52 -2.24
N ARG A 347 -32.20 -2.76 -1.29
CA ARG A 347 -32.17 -3.10 0.15
C ARG A 347 -32.98 -4.38 0.40
N SER A 348 -32.40 -5.36 1.07
CA SER A 348 -33.13 -6.42 1.78
C SER A 348 -33.13 -6.14 3.29
N ASN A 349 -34.31 -5.94 3.86
CA ASN A 349 -34.48 -5.69 5.30
C ASN A 349 -34.44 -7.00 6.09
N LEU A 350 -33.66 -7.05 7.17
CA LEU A 350 -33.96 -7.91 8.32
C LEU A 350 -33.71 -7.15 9.63
N ASN A 351 -34.75 -7.08 10.45
CA ASN A 351 -34.79 -6.31 11.69
C ASN A 351 -34.64 -7.26 12.90
N GLY A 352 -33.87 -6.85 13.91
CA GLY A 352 -34.03 -7.31 15.30
C GLY A 352 -33.49 -8.70 15.66
N GLY A 353 -32.45 -8.74 16.50
CA GLY A 353 -31.98 -9.96 17.15
C GLY A 353 -30.59 -9.79 17.74
N GLY A 354 -30.50 -9.56 19.05
CA GLY A 354 -29.22 -9.45 19.73
C GLY A 354 -28.55 -10.82 19.91
N THR A 355 -27.64 -11.16 19.00
CA THR A 355 -26.80 -12.36 19.11
C THR A 355 -25.34 -11.95 18.89
N LYS A 356 -24.44 -12.40 19.77
CA LYS A 356 -22.99 -12.26 19.54
C LYS A 356 -22.64 -12.97 18.23
N LEU A 357 -22.26 -12.20 17.21
CA LEU A 357 -21.72 -12.76 15.98
C LEU A 357 -20.25 -13.13 16.26
N ASP A 358 -19.95 -14.44 16.33
CA ASP A 358 -18.58 -14.95 16.46
C ASP A 358 -17.82 -14.74 15.14
N MET A 359 -17.43 -13.49 14.91
CA MET A 359 -17.09 -12.94 13.60
C MET A 359 -15.68 -13.28 13.10
N VAL A 360 -14.86 -13.93 13.93
CA VAL A 360 -13.54 -14.44 13.53
C VAL A 360 -13.67 -15.80 12.81
N GLY A 361 -14.81 -16.49 12.95
CA GLY A 361 -15.15 -17.67 12.14
C GLY A 361 -15.81 -17.33 10.78
N SER A 362 -16.15 -16.06 10.53
CA SER A 362 -16.91 -15.66 9.33
C SER A 362 -16.05 -14.91 8.30
N GLY A 363 -15.47 -15.65 7.36
CA GLY A 363 -15.16 -15.18 6.01
C GLY A 363 -13.97 -14.24 5.78
N TRP A 364 -13.37 -13.66 6.82
CA TRP A 364 -12.13 -12.88 6.67
C TRP A 364 -10.95 -13.82 6.38
N GLY A 365 -10.20 -13.56 5.30
CA GLY A 365 -9.07 -14.41 4.91
C GLY A 365 -8.00 -14.49 5.99
N ILE A 366 -7.94 -15.61 6.72
CA ILE A 366 -7.09 -15.79 7.91
C ILE A 366 -5.62 -15.44 7.61
N LEU A 367 -5.10 -15.83 6.44
CA LEU A 367 -3.73 -15.53 6.00
C LEU A 367 -3.45 -14.01 5.86
N PHE A 368 -4.45 -13.20 5.51
CA PHE A 368 -4.33 -11.74 5.46
C PHE A 368 -4.25 -11.17 6.89
N VAL A 369 -5.11 -11.63 7.78
CA VAL A 369 -5.14 -11.24 9.20
C VAL A 369 -3.83 -11.61 9.90
N GLU A 370 -3.30 -12.82 9.64
CA GLU A 370 -1.99 -13.28 10.13
C GLU A 370 -0.82 -12.36 9.77
N LYS A 371 -0.89 -11.66 8.62
CA LYS A 371 0.11 -10.65 8.22
C LYS A 371 -0.22 -9.24 8.68
N LEU A 372 -1.50 -8.93 8.87
CA LEU A 372 -1.96 -7.62 9.35
C LEU A 372 -1.67 -7.40 10.84
N VAL A 373 -1.85 -8.43 11.69
CA VAL A 373 -1.60 -8.37 13.14
C VAL A 373 -0.22 -7.77 13.50
N PRO A 374 0.92 -8.28 12.99
CA PRO A 374 2.23 -7.72 13.33
C PRO A 374 2.46 -6.32 12.72
N ILE A 375 1.78 -5.97 11.63
CA ILE A 375 1.81 -4.62 11.06
C ILE A 375 1.11 -3.63 11.99
N ILE A 376 -0.11 -3.96 12.47
CA ILE A 376 -0.85 -3.13 13.43
C ILE A 376 -0.04 -2.96 14.73
N ALA A 377 0.53 -4.04 15.26
CA ALA A 377 1.36 -3.98 16.47
C ALA A 377 2.58 -3.06 16.29
N ASN A 378 3.29 -3.16 15.15
CA ASN A 378 4.42 -2.28 14.87
C ASN A 378 4.00 -0.81 14.70
N LEU A 379 2.91 -0.54 13.97
CA LEU A 379 2.38 0.83 13.81
C LEU A 379 1.94 1.43 15.15
N PHE A 380 1.32 0.65 16.04
CA PHE A 380 0.93 1.11 17.37
C PHE A 380 2.15 1.45 18.25
N LEU A 381 3.21 0.64 18.20
CA LEU A 381 4.46 0.88 18.93
C LEU A 381 5.22 2.12 18.41
N GLU A 382 5.09 2.44 17.13
CA GLU A 382 5.67 3.64 16.50
C GLU A 382 4.82 4.91 16.68
N ALA A 383 3.52 4.77 16.98
CA ALA A 383 2.61 5.89 17.11
C ALA A 383 2.94 6.76 18.36
N PRO A 384 2.76 8.10 18.31
CA PRO A 384 2.97 8.97 19.46
C PRO A 384 2.09 8.55 20.65
N PRO A 385 2.60 8.62 21.91
CA PRO A 385 1.83 8.26 23.11
C PRO A 385 0.46 8.95 23.20
N ASN A 386 0.40 10.23 22.78
CA ASN A 386 -0.79 11.06 22.79
C ASN A 386 -1.86 10.66 21.75
N GLU A 387 -1.52 9.86 20.75
CA GLU A 387 -2.49 9.37 19.75
C GLU A 387 -2.94 7.94 20.12
N ARG A 388 -1.99 7.11 20.56
CA ARG A 388 -2.25 5.68 20.79
C ARG A 388 -2.96 5.36 22.09
N PHE A 389 -2.90 6.21 23.12
CA PHE A 389 -3.61 5.94 24.40
C PHE A 389 -5.12 5.78 24.21
N SER A 390 -5.68 6.45 23.20
CA SER A 390 -7.11 6.40 22.86
C SER A 390 -7.53 5.14 22.11
N VAL A 391 -6.56 4.39 21.57
CA VAL A 391 -6.74 3.19 20.72
C VAL A 391 -6.18 1.92 21.38
N SER A 392 -5.43 2.06 22.49
CA SER A 392 -4.82 0.91 23.17
C SER A 392 -5.83 -0.14 23.66
N PRO A 393 -7.05 0.20 24.16
CA PRO A 393 -8.06 -0.81 24.47
C PRO A 393 -8.49 -1.62 23.24
N GLU A 394 -8.72 -0.95 22.11
CA GLU A 394 -9.17 -1.57 20.86
C GLU A 394 -8.09 -2.46 20.22
N VAL A 395 -6.81 -2.11 20.38
CA VAL A 395 -5.66 -2.98 19.99
C VAL A 395 -5.64 -4.23 20.85
N ILE A 396 -5.70 -4.10 22.18
CA ILE A 396 -5.69 -5.24 23.09
C ILE A 396 -6.88 -6.17 22.82
N GLN A 397 -8.07 -5.61 22.62
CA GLN A 397 -9.25 -6.39 22.26
C GLN A 397 -9.07 -7.14 20.93
N GLY A 398 -8.52 -6.47 19.90
CA GLY A 398 -8.29 -7.08 18.58
C GLY A 398 -7.29 -8.23 18.64
N LEU A 399 -6.14 -8.02 19.31
CA LEU A 399 -5.14 -9.06 19.53
C LEU A 399 -5.72 -10.23 20.35
N GLY A 400 -6.51 -9.93 21.38
CA GLY A 400 -7.22 -10.92 22.19
C GLY A 400 -8.17 -11.82 21.40
N ARG A 401 -8.98 -11.23 20.51
CA ARG A 401 -9.85 -12.00 19.59
C ARG A 401 -9.04 -12.92 18.68
N CYS A 402 -7.92 -12.44 18.14
CA CYS A 402 -7.04 -13.24 17.31
C CYS A 402 -6.30 -14.34 18.12
N MET A 403 -5.92 -14.10 19.38
CA MET A 403 -5.41 -15.12 20.31
C MET A 403 -6.44 -16.22 20.60
N ASN A 404 -7.72 -15.85 20.74
CA ASN A 404 -8.80 -16.80 21.00
C ASN A 404 -9.06 -17.79 19.85
N THR A 405 -8.56 -17.51 18.63
CA THR A 405 -8.64 -18.46 17.50
C THR A 405 -7.95 -19.80 17.78
N ARG A 406 -7.05 -19.85 18.78
CA ARG A 406 -6.49 -21.09 19.33
C ARG A 406 -7.56 -22.13 19.70
N ARG A 407 -8.73 -21.69 20.15
CA ARG A 407 -9.84 -22.58 20.56
C ARG A 407 -10.40 -23.39 19.39
N ASP A 408 -10.57 -22.73 18.24
CA ASP A 408 -11.28 -23.29 17.08
C ASP A 408 -10.29 -23.81 16.02
N ASN A 409 -9.10 -23.18 15.91
CA ASN A 409 -7.99 -23.62 15.08
C ASN A 409 -6.66 -23.62 15.88
N PRO A 410 -6.41 -24.63 16.74
CA PRO A 410 -5.19 -24.71 17.55
C PRO A 410 -3.91 -24.88 16.71
N ARG A 411 -4.01 -25.39 15.47
CA ARG A 411 -2.86 -25.55 14.58
C ARG A 411 -2.50 -24.27 13.81
N GLY A 412 -3.44 -23.34 13.60
CA GLY A 412 -3.23 -22.07 12.88
C GLY A 412 -2.16 -21.16 13.51
N THR A 413 -1.53 -20.29 12.71
CA THR A 413 -0.43 -19.45 13.22
C THR A 413 -0.91 -18.12 13.80
N LEU A 414 -2.12 -17.67 13.44
CA LEU A 414 -2.75 -16.45 13.91
C LEU A 414 -2.69 -16.24 15.43
N TRP A 415 -3.07 -17.25 16.22
CA TRP A 415 -3.06 -17.10 17.68
C TRP A 415 -1.66 -16.90 18.25
N ARG A 416 -0.64 -17.53 17.65
CA ARG A 416 0.77 -17.41 18.06
C ARG A 416 1.30 -16.00 17.80
N ILE A 417 1.15 -15.56 16.55
CA ILE A 417 1.54 -14.21 16.08
C ILE A 417 0.83 -13.13 16.91
N SER A 418 -0.42 -13.38 17.30
CA SER A 418 -1.20 -12.46 18.13
C SER A 418 -0.74 -12.44 19.58
N ALA A 419 -0.37 -13.59 20.17
CA ALA A 419 0.18 -13.65 21.53
C ALA A 419 1.56 -12.99 21.63
N GLU A 420 2.43 -13.18 20.64
CA GLU A 420 3.71 -12.46 20.54
C GLU A 420 3.50 -10.95 20.42
N SER A 421 2.55 -10.53 19.57
CA SER A 421 2.21 -9.12 19.37
C SER A 421 1.58 -8.49 20.61
N PHE A 422 0.71 -9.22 21.31
CA PHE A 422 0.09 -8.82 22.58
C PHE A 422 1.15 -8.60 23.65
N ASN A 423 2.06 -9.56 23.87
CA ASN A 423 3.15 -9.40 24.82
C ASN A 423 3.97 -8.12 24.54
N ARG A 424 4.35 -7.88 23.27
CA ARG A 424 5.10 -6.67 22.88
C ARG A 424 4.34 -5.38 23.18
N VAL A 425 3.06 -5.30 22.82
CA VAL A 425 2.21 -4.11 23.02
C VAL A 425 1.95 -3.85 24.50
N VAL A 426 1.62 -4.89 25.27
CA VAL A 426 1.33 -4.78 26.70
C VAL A 426 2.56 -4.38 27.51
N THR A 427 3.71 -5.01 27.26
CA THR A 427 4.97 -4.68 27.93
C THR A 427 5.38 -3.22 27.67
N ASP A 428 5.21 -2.72 26.44
CA ASP A 428 5.53 -1.34 26.09
C ASP A 428 4.61 -0.32 26.80
N GLU A 429 3.29 -0.52 26.71
CA GLU A 429 2.30 0.40 27.32
C GLU A 429 2.37 0.46 28.85
N VAL A 430 2.69 -0.65 29.52
CA VAL A 430 2.79 -0.69 31.00
C VAL A 430 4.11 -0.11 31.52
N ARG A 431 5.20 -0.23 30.75
CA ARG A 431 6.52 0.31 31.15
C ARG A 431 6.63 1.82 30.97
N GLN A 432 5.83 2.43 30.10
CA GLN A 432 5.96 3.85 29.76
C GLN A 432 5.61 4.83 30.88
N ASP A 433 6.41 5.88 31.00
CA ASP A 433 6.14 7.04 31.83
C ASP A 433 5.26 8.03 31.04
N ASN A 434 3.94 7.94 31.26
CA ASN A 434 2.92 8.76 30.59
C ASN A 434 2.89 10.23 31.10
N VAL A 435 4.06 10.89 31.17
CA VAL A 435 4.21 12.24 31.75
C VAL A 435 3.52 13.31 30.91
N ASP A 436 3.50 13.15 29.59
CA ASP A 436 3.07 14.17 28.62
C ASP A 436 1.58 14.12 28.23
N CYS A 437 0.85 13.06 28.61
CA CYS A 437 -0.53 12.83 28.17
C CYS A 437 -1.58 13.67 28.97
N ARG A 438 -1.22 14.91 29.33
CA ARG A 438 -1.93 15.73 30.34
C ARG A 438 -3.00 16.68 29.77
N SER A 439 -3.22 16.70 28.46
CA SER A 439 -4.20 17.60 27.82
C SER A 439 -5.65 17.24 28.16
N ASP A 440 -5.99 15.95 28.28
CA ASP A 440 -7.27 15.48 28.81
C ASP A 440 -7.08 14.30 29.78
N VAL A 441 -6.90 14.65 31.05
CA VAL A 441 -6.70 13.69 32.16
C VAL A 441 -7.91 12.76 32.36
N ASN A 442 -9.12 13.16 31.97
CA ASN A 442 -10.32 12.36 32.17
C ASN A 442 -10.48 11.31 31.05
N SER A 443 -10.27 11.70 29.79
CA SER A 443 -10.23 10.77 28.67
C SER A 443 -9.09 9.75 28.83
N TYR A 444 -7.90 10.20 29.23
CA TYR A 444 -6.77 9.31 29.53
C TYR A 444 -7.11 8.26 30.60
N LYS A 445 -7.70 8.68 31.73
CA LYS A 445 -8.12 7.75 32.81
C LYS A 445 -9.16 6.74 32.34
N LEU A 446 -10.14 7.16 31.54
CA LEU A 446 -11.18 6.27 31.03
C LEU A 446 -10.58 5.24 30.06
N SER A 447 -9.72 5.66 29.13
CA SER A 447 -9.02 4.75 28.22
C SER A 447 -8.07 3.80 28.95
N ARG A 448 -7.34 4.27 29.97
CA ARG A 448 -6.50 3.39 30.81
C ARG A 448 -7.31 2.36 31.60
N ALA A 449 -8.46 2.73 32.15
CA ALA A 449 -9.36 1.79 32.81
C ALA A 449 -9.92 0.73 31.83
N ARG A 450 -10.26 1.14 30.60
CA ARG A 450 -10.65 0.21 29.52
C ARG A 450 -9.51 -0.71 29.12
N PHE A 451 -8.32 -0.18 28.87
CA PHE A 451 -7.11 -0.95 28.54
C PHE A 451 -6.88 -2.06 29.58
N TRP A 452 -6.87 -1.71 30.87
CA TRP A 452 -6.68 -2.67 31.94
C TRP A 452 -7.79 -3.73 32.01
N LYS A 453 -9.04 -3.35 31.76
CA LYS A 453 -10.16 -4.31 31.63
C LYS A 453 -9.91 -5.30 30.48
N GLU A 454 -9.60 -4.82 29.28
CA GLU A 454 -9.38 -5.69 28.12
C GLU A 454 -8.15 -6.60 28.32
N VAL A 455 -7.07 -6.12 28.96
CA VAL A 455 -5.92 -6.96 29.33
C VAL A 455 -6.33 -8.14 30.22
N ALA A 456 -7.19 -7.91 31.22
CA ALA A 456 -7.71 -8.98 32.06
C ALA A 456 -8.65 -9.92 31.31
N ASP A 457 -9.56 -9.39 30.49
CA ASP A 457 -10.48 -10.18 29.65
C ASP A 457 -9.69 -11.11 28.70
N VAL A 458 -8.54 -10.66 28.16
CA VAL A 458 -7.62 -11.47 27.32
C VAL A 458 -6.91 -12.55 28.12
N TYR A 459 -6.29 -12.22 29.28
CA TYR A 459 -5.61 -13.24 30.09
C TYR A 459 -6.55 -14.32 30.61
N GLU A 460 -7.75 -13.94 31.09
CA GLU A 460 -8.77 -14.91 31.52
C GLU A 460 -9.17 -15.83 30.37
N THR A 461 -9.48 -15.29 29.19
CA THR A 461 -9.93 -16.12 28.04
C THR A 461 -8.82 -17.00 27.47
N PHE A 462 -7.59 -16.48 27.36
CA PHE A 462 -6.47 -17.20 26.76
C PHE A 462 -5.88 -18.25 27.72
N LEU A 463 -5.60 -17.91 28.98
CA LEU A 463 -4.93 -18.82 29.93
C LEU A 463 -5.88 -19.81 30.60
N VAL A 464 -7.11 -19.39 30.94
CA VAL A 464 -8.11 -20.26 31.59
C VAL A 464 -8.98 -20.95 30.55
N GLY A 465 -9.43 -20.23 29.52
CA GLY A 465 -10.41 -20.74 28.54
C GLY A 465 -9.87 -21.69 27.47
N SER A 466 -8.57 -21.64 27.15
CA SER A 466 -8.01 -22.35 25.96
C SER A 466 -7.17 -23.58 26.27
N CYS A 467 -6.72 -23.79 27.51
CA CYS A 467 -5.81 -24.89 27.84
C CYS A 467 -6.55 -26.14 28.35
N GLY A 468 -6.16 -27.33 27.87
CA GLY A 468 -6.56 -28.63 28.45
C GLY A 468 -7.62 -29.44 27.70
N ARG A 469 -8.00 -29.08 26.48
CA ARG A 469 -8.73 -30.01 25.62
C ARG A 469 -7.77 -31.08 25.09
N VAL A 470 -8.24 -32.33 25.06
CA VAL A 470 -7.50 -33.45 24.45
C VAL A 470 -7.25 -33.10 22.99
N LEU A 471 -5.97 -33.01 22.61
CA LEU A 471 -5.58 -32.78 21.22
C LEU A 471 -6.05 -33.98 20.37
N SER A 472 -6.50 -33.70 19.15
CA SER A 472 -6.93 -34.71 18.18
C SER A 472 -5.85 -35.79 17.97
N SER A 473 -6.26 -36.98 17.53
CA SER A 473 -5.43 -38.21 17.46
C SER A 473 -4.14 -38.09 16.63
N ASP A 474 -4.03 -37.06 15.79
CA ASP A 474 -2.85 -36.79 14.98
C ASP A 474 -1.82 -35.95 15.79
N VAL A 475 -0.72 -36.59 16.17
CA VAL A 475 0.37 -36.00 16.94
C VAL A 475 1.09 -34.90 16.12
N PRO A 476 1.13 -33.63 16.57
CA PRO A 476 1.96 -32.58 15.95
C PRO A 476 3.46 -32.90 16.10
N SER A 477 4.34 -32.27 15.30
CA SER A 477 5.78 -32.44 15.52
C SER A 477 6.20 -31.89 16.90
N ALA A 478 7.21 -32.52 17.51
CA ALA A 478 7.71 -32.12 18.82
C ALA A 478 8.24 -30.68 18.85
N GLU A 479 8.69 -30.15 17.71
CA GLU A 479 9.18 -28.77 17.55
C GLU A 479 8.04 -27.76 17.71
N TYR A 480 6.89 -27.96 17.06
CA TYR A 480 5.72 -27.09 17.23
C TYR A 480 5.20 -27.09 18.67
N ILE A 481 5.15 -28.26 19.30
CA ILE A 481 4.72 -28.38 20.71
C ILE A 481 5.68 -27.60 21.63
N THR A 482 6.99 -27.73 21.41
CA THR A 482 8.00 -27.01 22.21
C THR A 482 7.93 -25.50 22.01
N ALA A 483 7.66 -25.04 20.79
CA ALA A 483 7.46 -23.62 20.49
C ALA A 483 6.20 -23.05 21.17
N ASP A 484 5.10 -23.81 21.16
CA ASP A 484 3.85 -23.44 21.84
C ASP A 484 4.04 -23.36 23.36
N GLU A 485 4.73 -24.35 23.96
CA GLU A 485 5.12 -24.33 25.38
C GLU A 485 5.97 -23.10 25.73
N ALA A 486 6.96 -22.76 24.90
CA ALA A 486 7.82 -21.59 25.11
C ALA A 486 7.04 -20.27 25.00
N LEU A 487 6.07 -20.17 24.08
CA LEU A 487 5.22 -18.99 23.92
C LEU A 487 4.27 -18.81 25.10
N GLU A 488 3.63 -19.88 25.58
CA GLU A 488 2.81 -19.86 26.80
C GLU A 488 3.61 -19.39 28.01
N MET A 489 4.82 -19.91 28.17
CA MET A 489 5.74 -19.50 29.24
C MET A 489 6.19 -18.03 29.10
N SER A 490 6.35 -17.52 27.87
CA SER A 490 6.60 -16.10 27.62
C SER A 490 5.40 -15.23 28.04
N VAL A 491 4.18 -15.60 27.66
CA VAL A 491 2.94 -14.91 28.06
C VAL A 491 2.78 -14.91 29.58
N LEU A 492 3.04 -16.03 30.26
CA LEU A 492 3.04 -16.12 31.74
C LEU A 492 4.14 -15.26 32.37
N THR A 493 5.31 -15.16 31.74
CA THR A 493 6.41 -14.32 32.23
C THR A 493 6.04 -12.85 32.15
N VAL A 494 5.50 -12.36 31.01
CA VAL A 494 4.99 -10.98 30.89
C VAL A 494 3.87 -10.71 31.90
N PHE A 495 2.97 -11.67 32.09
CA PHE A 495 1.87 -11.56 33.06
C PHE A 495 2.37 -11.43 34.51
N GLY A 496 3.39 -12.17 34.89
CA GLY A 496 4.00 -12.05 36.21
C GLY A 496 4.88 -10.80 36.36
N ASP A 497 5.75 -10.54 35.38
CA ASP A 497 6.88 -9.63 35.52
C ASP A 497 6.58 -8.19 35.12
N ASP A 498 5.77 -7.98 34.08
CA ASP A 498 5.38 -6.64 33.64
C ASP A 498 4.02 -6.25 34.23
N ILE A 499 3.03 -7.14 34.22
CA ILE A 499 1.68 -6.81 34.70
C ILE A 499 1.59 -6.81 36.22
N LEU A 500 1.75 -7.98 36.86
CA LEU A 500 1.48 -8.14 38.29
C LEU A 500 2.57 -7.56 39.21
N LYS A 501 3.79 -7.30 38.71
CA LYS A 501 4.86 -6.65 39.49
C LYS A 501 4.92 -5.12 39.33
N LEU A 502 4.59 -4.56 38.17
CA LEU A 502 4.64 -3.10 37.97
C LEU A 502 3.35 -2.41 38.43
N GLN A 503 2.18 -3.04 38.22
CA GLN A 503 0.85 -2.58 38.68
C GLN A 503 0.49 -1.12 38.33
N LYS A 504 1.19 -0.52 37.37
CA LYS A 504 1.17 0.92 37.11
C LYS A 504 -0.18 1.38 36.57
N ASP A 505 -0.81 2.32 37.27
CA ASP A 505 -2.15 2.86 36.95
C ASP A 505 -3.26 1.78 36.83
N ALA A 506 -3.07 0.59 37.40
CA ALA A 506 -4.02 -0.53 37.33
C ALA A 506 -5.14 -0.41 38.39
N PRO A 507 -6.43 -0.49 38.02
CA PRO A 507 -7.52 -0.52 38.99
C PRO A 507 -7.45 -1.75 39.90
N VAL A 508 -7.70 -1.57 41.20
CA VAL A 508 -7.62 -2.66 42.21
C VAL A 508 -8.53 -3.84 41.87
N GLU A 509 -9.73 -3.57 41.34
CA GLU A 509 -10.67 -4.60 40.88
C GLU A 509 -10.08 -5.45 39.75
N VAL A 510 -9.33 -4.83 38.83
CA VAL A 510 -8.64 -5.53 37.74
C VAL A 510 -7.47 -6.34 38.27
N LEU A 511 -6.67 -5.79 39.18
CA LEU A 511 -5.58 -6.53 39.84
C LEU A 511 -6.11 -7.78 40.57
N GLN A 512 -7.25 -7.68 41.26
CA GLN A 512 -7.88 -8.83 41.90
C GLN A 512 -8.33 -9.89 40.88
N ARG A 513 -8.93 -9.49 39.74
CA ARG A 513 -9.27 -10.41 38.64
C ARG A 513 -8.04 -11.13 38.10
N LEU A 514 -6.96 -10.40 37.85
CA LEU A 514 -5.70 -10.94 37.35
C LEU A 514 -5.06 -11.94 38.36
N VAL A 515 -5.02 -11.60 39.65
CA VAL A 515 -4.53 -12.54 40.69
C VAL A 515 -5.41 -13.79 40.76
N ASN A 516 -6.74 -13.64 40.71
CA ASN A 516 -7.65 -14.77 40.65
C ASN A 516 -7.41 -15.64 39.40
N CYS A 517 -7.17 -15.03 38.22
CA CYS A 517 -6.84 -15.76 36.99
C CYS A 517 -5.57 -16.60 37.16
N LEU A 518 -4.52 -16.05 37.79
CA LEU A 518 -3.28 -16.77 38.05
C LEU A 518 -3.50 -17.96 39.01
N ASP A 519 -4.32 -17.78 40.05
CA ASP A 519 -4.69 -18.84 41.00
C ASP A 519 -5.53 -19.96 40.34
N HIS A 520 -6.44 -19.62 39.43
CA HIS A 520 -7.17 -20.60 38.62
C HIS A 520 -6.24 -21.40 37.71
N CYS A 521 -5.23 -20.76 37.10
CA CYS A 521 -4.21 -21.46 36.32
C CYS A 521 -3.30 -22.35 37.18
N ALA A 522 -2.95 -21.90 38.39
CA ALA A 522 -2.12 -22.62 39.37
C ALA A 522 -2.81 -23.89 39.94
N SER A 523 -4.09 -23.78 40.30
CA SER A 523 -4.88 -24.85 40.90
C SER A 523 -5.44 -25.87 39.88
N ARG A 524 -5.35 -25.58 38.58
CA ARG A 524 -6.02 -26.31 37.49
C ARG A 524 -5.74 -27.82 37.43
N THR A 525 -4.50 -28.26 37.67
CA THR A 525 -4.17 -29.70 37.72
C THR A 525 -4.57 -30.37 39.04
N GLY A 526 -4.66 -29.61 40.13
CA GLY A 526 -5.10 -30.10 41.44
C GLY A 526 -6.62 -30.21 41.58
N SER A 527 -7.39 -29.46 40.79
CA SER A 527 -8.86 -29.47 40.79
C SER A 527 -9.49 -30.58 39.92
N LEU A 528 -8.69 -31.31 39.14
CA LEU A 528 -9.17 -32.36 38.23
C LEU A 528 -9.13 -33.75 38.90
N PRO A 529 -10.08 -34.66 38.58
CA PRO A 529 -10.03 -36.03 39.08
C PRO A 529 -8.73 -36.72 38.66
N VAL A 530 -8.15 -37.55 39.54
CA VAL A 530 -6.87 -38.25 39.31
C VAL A 530 -6.85 -39.03 37.98
N GLN A 531 -7.99 -39.61 37.60
CA GLN A 531 -8.19 -40.34 36.34
C GLN A 531 -8.07 -39.44 35.10
N THR A 532 -8.43 -38.16 35.21
CA THR A 532 -8.37 -37.17 34.13
C THR A 532 -7.00 -36.48 34.06
N VAL A 533 -6.32 -36.32 35.21
CA VAL A 533 -4.96 -35.74 35.26
C VAL A 533 -3.96 -36.57 34.45
N GLY A 534 -4.07 -37.90 34.47
CA GLY A 534 -3.24 -38.80 33.66
C GLY A 534 -3.42 -38.69 32.14
N LEU A 535 -4.46 -37.99 31.67
CA LEU A 535 -4.74 -37.73 30.26
C LEU A 535 -4.29 -36.34 29.80
N LEU A 536 -3.79 -35.49 30.70
CA LEU A 536 -3.28 -34.17 30.35
C LEU A 536 -1.87 -34.27 29.76
N PRO A 537 -1.55 -33.45 28.74
CA PRO A 537 -0.18 -33.25 28.30
C PRO A 537 0.73 -32.78 29.46
N LEU A 538 1.96 -33.28 29.52
CA LEU A 538 2.96 -32.93 30.55
C LEU A 538 3.18 -31.42 30.71
N HIS A 539 3.02 -30.63 29.63
CA HIS A 539 3.14 -29.18 29.69
C HIS A 539 2.08 -28.50 30.55
N CYS A 540 0.85 -29.03 30.63
CA CYS A 540 -0.20 -28.45 31.46
C CYS A 540 0.21 -28.45 32.95
N SER A 541 0.90 -29.50 33.39
CA SER A 541 1.46 -29.61 34.74
C SER A 541 2.66 -28.67 34.96
N ARG A 542 3.54 -28.53 33.96
CA ARG A 542 4.65 -27.55 34.02
C ARG A 542 4.15 -26.11 34.12
N PHE A 543 3.21 -25.74 33.25
CA PHE A 543 2.59 -24.41 33.24
C PHE A 543 1.90 -24.08 34.56
N SER A 544 1.11 -25.02 35.12
CA SER A 544 0.43 -24.83 36.41
C SER A 544 1.43 -24.68 37.57
N LEU A 545 2.53 -25.45 37.55
CA LEU A 545 3.63 -25.31 38.51
C LEU A 545 4.32 -23.94 38.40
N SER A 546 4.54 -23.44 37.19
CA SER A 546 5.10 -22.09 36.98
C SER A 546 4.15 -20.98 37.43
N CYS A 547 2.83 -21.16 37.30
CA CYS A 547 1.83 -20.24 37.88
C CYS A 547 1.94 -20.19 39.41
N LEU A 548 2.03 -21.36 40.08
CA LEU A 548 2.28 -21.45 41.53
C LEU A 548 3.58 -20.75 41.93
N GLN A 549 4.69 -21.01 41.23
CA GLN A 549 5.98 -20.38 41.48
C GLN A 549 5.91 -18.85 41.32
N MET A 550 5.16 -18.35 40.34
CA MET A 550 4.93 -16.93 40.14
C MET A 550 4.16 -16.31 41.31
N MET A 551 3.09 -16.94 41.79
CA MET A 551 2.34 -16.50 42.98
C MET A 551 3.24 -16.38 44.21
N PHE A 552 4.06 -17.41 44.51
CA PHE A 552 5.02 -17.35 45.62
C PHE A 552 6.06 -16.22 45.43
N SER A 553 6.49 -15.96 44.21
CA SER A 553 7.44 -14.88 43.87
C SER A 553 6.83 -13.50 44.11
N LEU A 554 5.56 -13.31 43.77
CA LEU A 554 4.80 -12.07 44.04
C LEU A 554 4.62 -11.85 45.55
N CYS A 555 4.10 -12.85 46.27
CA CYS A 555 3.87 -12.77 47.72
C CYS A 555 5.15 -12.52 48.54
N ARG A 556 6.30 -13.04 48.07
CA ARG A 556 7.60 -12.82 48.73
C ARG A 556 8.10 -11.37 48.62
N ARG A 557 7.59 -10.57 47.68
CA ARG A 557 7.97 -9.16 47.54
C ARG A 557 7.06 -8.23 48.33
N THR A 558 5.76 -8.54 48.41
CA THR A 558 4.81 -7.78 49.25
C THR A 558 5.11 -7.84 50.75
N SER A 559 5.94 -8.79 51.21
CA SER A 559 6.40 -8.86 52.60
C SER A 559 7.65 -8.01 52.91
N PHE A 560 8.12 -7.19 51.96
CA PHE A 560 9.33 -6.35 52.09
C PHE A 560 9.15 -4.92 51.54
N ALA A 561 7.90 -4.47 51.37
CA ALA A 561 7.53 -3.12 50.92
C ALA A 561 6.74 -2.39 52.01
#